data_AF-A0A2V8R964-F1
#
_entry.id   AF-A0A2V8R964-F1
#
_cell.length_a   1.000
_cell.length_b   1.000
_cell.length_c   1.000
_cell.angle_alpha   90.00
_cell.angle_beta   90.00
_cell.angle_gamma   90.00
#
_symmetry.space_group_name_H-M   'P 1'
#
loop_
_entity.id
_entity.type
_entity.pdbx_description
1 polymer ?
#
loop_
_entity_poly.entity_id
_entity_poly.type
_entity_poly.pdbx_seq_one_letter_code
_entity_poly.pdbx_strand_id
1 'polypeptide(L)'
;MFTKLLTDTPRPPNLLNGNVEPKGEGYRESLLRENATGADNQQERLKTVGWIVGFVDGEGCFSVTIQKATTATGWQVFPEFVVTQGEKSLSALRDLQEFFGCGKIFVNRRHDNHREHLYRFCVRSVANLRDKIIPFFRENQLRTAKRMDFEKFARILELMDERRHLNSEGLVEIANIAQTMNRKKPSRFLESSETTRQAPATQVKI
;
A
#
# COMPACT_ATOMS: atom_id res chain seq x y z
N MET A 1 -15.77 -7.00 31.90
CA MET A 1 -16.53 -8.15 31.37
C MET A 1 -16.42 -8.11 29.85
N PHE A 2 -15.79 -9.11 29.24
CA PHE A 2 -16.19 -9.78 27.98
C PHE A 2 -15.00 -10.62 27.50
N THR A 3 -15.11 -11.92 27.76
CA THR A 3 -14.19 -12.97 27.33
C THR A 3 -14.82 -13.76 26.17
N LYS A 4 -13.97 -14.01 25.15
CA LYS A 4 -13.98 -15.02 24.08
C LYS A 4 -15.13 -16.06 24.03
N LEU A 5 -15.65 -16.25 22.81
CA LEU A 5 -16.12 -17.53 22.26
C LEU A 5 -15.63 -17.57 20.79
N LEU A 6 -14.55 -18.29 20.46
CA LEU A 6 -14.50 -19.71 20.08
C LEU A 6 -15.46 -20.03 18.91
N THR A 7 -14.82 -20.16 17.76
CA THR A 7 -15.33 -20.59 16.46
C THR A 7 -15.85 -22.02 16.52
N ASP A 8 -17.09 -22.22 16.08
CA ASP A 8 -17.67 -23.52 15.78
C ASP A 8 -16.84 -24.23 14.70
N THR A 9 -16.17 -25.31 15.07
CA THR A 9 -15.84 -26.39 14.14
C THR A 9 -16.87 -27.50 14.33
N PRO A 10 -17.43 -28.06 13.24
CA PRO A 10 -18.42 -29.12 13.37
C PRO A 10 -17.78 -30.36 14.01
N ARG A 11 -18.40 -30.82 15.09
CA ARG A 11 -18.06 -32.09 15.75
C ARG A 11 -18.19 -33.24 14.74
N PRO A 12 -17.23 -34.16 14.66
CA PRO A 12 -17.39 -35.37 13.85
C PRO A 12 -18.53 -36.23 14.45
N PRO A 13 -19.38 -36.83 13.61
CA PRO A 13 -20.48 -37.66 14.09
C PRO A 13 -19.97 -38.90 14.82
N ASN A 14 -20.65 -39.23 15.92
CA ASN A 14 -20.45 -40.44 16.73
C ASN A 14 -20.43 -41.69 15.85
N LEU A 15 -19.32 -42.42 15.91
CA LEU A 15 -19.22 -43.80 15.42
C LEU A 15 -19.66 -44.72 16.54
N LEU A 16 -20.84 -45.34 16.45
CA LEU A 16 -21.04 -46.73 16.88
C LEU A 16 -22.26 -47.35 16.16
N ASN A 17 -21.97 -48.48 15.50
CA ASN A 17 -22.85 -49.56 15.06
C ASN A 17 -23.78 -49.33 13.86
N GLY A 18 -23.16 -49.30 12.69
CA GLY A 18 -23.69 -49.84 11.44
C GLY A 18 -22.50 -50.15 10.54
N ASN A 19 -22.40 -51.36 9.99
CA ASN A 19 -21.28 -51.79 9.15
C ASN A 19 -21.03 -50.78 8.01
N VAL A 20 -19.93 -50.03 8.08
CA VAL A 20 -19.46 -49.18 6.98
C VAL A 20 -18.20 -49.81 6.41
N GLU A 21 -18.29 -50.23 5.14
CA GLU A 21 -17.18 -50.71 4.33
C GLU A 21 -15.99 -49.73 4.36
N PRO A 22 -14.74 -50.22 4.27
CA PRO A 22 -13.58 -49.36 4.23
C PRO A 22 -13.64 -48.51 2.95
N LYS A 23 -13.91 -47.21 3.08
CA LYS A 23 -13.81 -46.27 1.95
C LYS A 23 -12.36 -46.29 1.45
N GLY A 24 -12.18 -46.77 0.23
CA GLY A 24 -10.91 -47.16 -0.37
C GLY A 24 -9.87 -46.04 -0.51
N GLU A 25 -8.68 -46.45 -0.94
CA GLU A 25 -7.46 -45.64 -1.10
C GLU A 25 -7.68 -44.31 -1.83
N GLY A 26 -8.64 -44.25 -2.76
CA GLY A 26 -8.97 -43.04 -3.53
C GLY A 26 -9.47 -41.85 -2.71
N TYR A 27 -10.10 -42.06 -1.55
CA TYR A 27 -10.56 -40.94 -0.69
C TYR A 27 -9.41 -40.33 0.13
N ARG A 28 -8.40 -41.13 0.47
CA ARG A 28 -7.18 -40.64 1.14
C ARG A 28 -6.31 -39.89 0.13
N GLU A 29 -6.26 -40.37 -1.11
CA GLU A 29 -5.53 -39.72 -2.18
C GLU A 29 -6.14 -38.37 -2.60
N SER A 30 -7.47 -38.24 -2.67
CA SER A 30 -8.13 -36.96 -2.96
C SER A 30 -7.87 -35.91 -1.86
N LEU A 31 -7.96 -36.29 -0.59
CA LEU A 31 -7.67 -35.40 0.54
C LEU A 31 -6.19 -34.96 0.57
N LEU A 32 -5.27 -35.86 0.21
CA LEU A 32 -3.84 -35.55 0.11
C LEU A 32 -3.55 -34.59 -1.05
N ARG A 33 -4.24 -34.72 -2.19
CA ARG A 33 -4.12 -33.82 -3.35
C ARG A 33 -4.70 -32.43 -3.08
N GLU A 34 -5.85 -32.33 -2.40
CA GLU A 34 -6.42 -31.04 -1.99
C GLU A 34 -5.53 -30.32 -0.97
N ASN A 35 -4.96 -31.04 -0.01
CA ASN A 35 -4.03 -30.44 0.94
C ASN A 35 -2.68 -30.06 0.31
N ALA A 36 -2.16 -30.85 -0.63
CA ALA A 36 -0.92 -30.54 -1.34
C ALA A 36 -1.07 -29.28 -2.22
N THR A 37 -2.16 -29.18 -2.98
CA THR A 37 -2.46 -27.98 -3.78
C THR A 37 -2.71 -26.74 -2.92
N GLY A 38 -3.32 -26.90 -1.74
CA GLY A 38 -3.46 -25.82 -0.76
C GLY A 38 -2.13 -25.32 -0.18
N ALA A 39 -1.19 -26.23 0.09
CA ALA A 39 0.13 -25.89 0.64
C ALA A 39 1.05 -25.23 -0.41
N ASP A 40 1.03 -25.72 -1.65
CA ASP A 40 1.82 -25.16 -2.75
C ASP A 40 1.40 -23.73 -3.08
N ASN A 41 0.08 -23.48 -3.14
CA ASN A 41 -0.49 -22.14 -3.34
C ASN A 41 -0.12 -21.16 -2.20
N GLN A 42 -0.02 -21.64 -0.96
CA GLN A 42 0.42 -20.82 0.18
C GLN A 42 1.90 -20.48 0.10
N GLN A 43 2.74 -21.45 -0.27
CA GLN A 43 4.18 -21.26 -0.37
C GLN A 43 4.54 -20.30 -1.52
N GLU A 44 3.87 -20.40 -2.66
CA GLU A 44 4.02 -19.46 -3.77
C GLU A 44 3.56 -18.06 -3.38
N ARG A 45 2.41 -17.93 -2.72
CA ARG A 45 1.93 -16.63 -2.20
C ARG A 45 2.95 -15.98 -1.26
N LEU A 46 3.56 -16.73 -0.35
CA LEU A 46 4.60 -16.21 0.55
C LEU A 46 5.85 -15.73 -0.20
N LYS A 47 6.27 -16.46 -1.24
CA LYS A 47 7.40 -16.04 -2.11
C LYS A 47 7.06 -14.74 -2.84
N THR A 48 5.85 -14.64 -3.40
CA THR A 48 5.37 -13.43 -4.09
C THR A 48 5.31 -12.24 -3.15
N VAL A 49 4.75 -12.40 -1.94
CA VAL A 49 4.71 -11.34 -0.93
C VAL A 49 6.12 -10.87 -0.57
N GLY A 50 7.04 -11.80 -0.28
CA GLY A 50 8.43 -11.47 0.04
C GLY A 50 9.14 -10.74 -1.10
N TRP A 51 8.93 -11.17 -2.34
CA TRP A 51 9.46 -10.51 -3.53
C TRP A 51 8.91 -9.09 -3.68
N ILE A 52 7.60 -8.88 -3.53
CA ILE A 52 6.98 -7.55 -3.63
C ILE A 52 7.54 -6.61 -2.57
N VAL A 53 7.64 -7.06 -1.32
CA VAL A 53 8.21 -6.25 -0.23
C VAL A 53 9.63 -5.84 -0.57
N GLY A 54 10.49 -6.79 -0.96
CA GLY A 54 11.88 -6.51 -1.32
C GLY A 54 12.01 -5.60 -2.54
N PHE A 55 11.17 -5.82 -3.55
CA PHE A 55 11.16 -5.02 -4.78
C PHE A 55 10.75 -3.58 -4.50
N VAL A 56 9.72 -3.37 -3.67
CA VAL A 56 9.28 -2.03 -3.25
C VAL A 56 10.27 -1.38 -2.28
N ASP A 57 10.95 -2.16 -1.44
CA ASP A 57 12.07 -1.67 -0.62
C ASP A 57 13.22 -1.12 -1.49
N GLY A 58 13.43 -1.64 -2.69
CA GLY A 58 14.39 -1.09 -3.65
C GLY A 58 13.83 0.08 -4.48
N GLU A 59 12.78 -0.19 -5.25
CA GLU A 59 12.32 0.63 -6.38
C GLU A 59 11.04 1.45 -6.08
N GLY A 60 10.42 1.21 -4.93
CA GLY A 60 9.19 1.87 -4.53
C GLY A 60 9.37 3.32 -4.09
N CYS A 61 8.31 4.10 -4.20
CA CYS A 61 8.24 5.48 -3.74
C CYS A 61 6.84 5.76 -3.18
N PHE A 62 6.79 6.21 -1.93
CA PHE A 62 5.60 6.76 -1.29
C PHE A 62 5.76 8.27 -1.23
N SER A 63 4.90 9.03 -1.90
CA SER A 63 5.04 10.48 -1.96
C SER A 63 3.71 11.19 -1.81
N VAL A 64 3.77 12.41 -1.27
CA VAL A 64 2.61 13.29 -1.13
C VAL A 64 2.99 14.65 -1.71
N THR A 65 2.21 15.10 -2.69
CA THR A 65 2.33 16.44 -3.26
C THR A 65 1.14 17.28 -2.86
N ILE A 66 1.38 18.53 -2.45
CA ILE A 66 0.33 19.51 -2.21
C ILE A 66 0.46 20.58 -3.29
N GLN A 67 -0.60 20.78 -4.07
CA GLN A 67 -0.60 21.71 -5.20
C GLN A 67 -1.89 22.52 -5.26
N LYS A 68 -1.83 23.65 -5.96
CA LYS A 68 -2.99 24.51 -6.23
C LYS A 68 -4.05 23.73 -6.99
N ALA A 69 -5.30 23.89 -6.58
CA ALA A 69 -6.47 23.27 -7.18
C ALA A 69 -7.70 24.15 -6.96
N THR A 70 -8.75 23.91 -7.75
CA THR A 70 -10.06 24.54 -7.59
C THR A 70 -10.85 23.85 -6.47
N THR A 71 -10.39 23.98 -5.23
CA THR A 71 -11.03 23.47 -4.01
C THR A 71 -11.38 24.64 -3.07
N ALA A 72 -12.18 24.39 -2.04
CA ALA A 72 -12.54 25.43 -1.05
C ALA A 72 -11.31 26.05 -0.35
N THR A 73 -10.26 25.25 -0.14
CA THR A 73 -8.99 25.69 0.45
C THR A 73 -8.02 26.26 -0.59
N GLY A 74 -8.31 26.12 -1.89
CA GLY A 74 -7.39 26.45 -2.99
C GLY A 74 -6.23 25.46 -3.17
N TRP A 75 -6.21 24.37 -2.40
CA TRP A 75 -5.15 23.36 -2.38
C TRP A 75 -5.72 21.94 -2.39
N GLN A 76 -4.98 21.01 -2.97
CA GLN A 76 -5.32 19.60 -2.98
C GLN A 76 -4.09 18.76 -2.64
N VAL A 77 -4.32 17.74 -1.80
CA VAL A 77 -3.33 16.75 -1.40
C VAL A 77 -3.39 15.57 -2.37
N PHE A 78 -2.25 15.22 -2.96
CA PHE A 78 -2.08 14.14 -3.92
C PHE A 78 -1.10 13.11 -3.38
N PRO A 79 -1.59 12.10 -2.64
CA PRO A 79 -0.79 10.93 -2.28
C PRO A 79 -0.63 10.00 -3.49
N GLU A 80 0.58 9.49 -3.70
CA GLU A 80 0.86 8.46 -4.70
C GLU A 80 1.84 7.41 -4.19
N PHE A 81 1.54 6.15 -4.52
CA PHE A 81 2.48 5.03 -4.46
C PHE A 81 2.93 4.70 -5.88
N VAL A 82 4.23 4.65 -6.10
CA VAL A 82 4.85 4.47 -7.41
C VAL A 82 5.98 3.45 -7.35
N VAL A 83 6.07 2.58 -8.35
CA VAL A 83 7.25 1.75 -8.63
C VAL A 83 7.68 2.02 -10.07
N THR A 84 8.95 2.32 -10.29
CA THR A 84 9.47 2.67 -11.63
C THR A 84 10.46 1.61 -12.10
N GLN A 85 10.40 1.27 -13.38
CA GLN A 85 11.35 0.36 -14.03
C GLN A 85 11.62 0.73 -15.48
N GLY A 86 12.71 0.21 -16.04
CA GLY A 86 12.95 0.23 -17.48
C GLY A 86 11.99 -0.70 -18.23
N GLU A 87 11.87 -0.48 -19.54
CA GLU A 87 11.06 -1.28 -20.45
C GLU A 87 11.29 -2.79 -20.35
N LYS A 88 12.55 -3.22 -20.22
CA LYS A 88 12.92 -4.64 -20.07
C LYS A 88 12.30 -5.31 -18.85
N SER A 89 12.02 -4.54 -17.81
CA SER A 89 11.43 -5.00 -16.55
C SER A 89 9.95 -4.62 -16.42
N LEU A 90 9.27 -4.33 -17.53
CA LEU A 90 7.85 -4.00 -17.53
C LEU A 90 6.98 -5.13 -16.95
N SER A 91 7.39 -6.40 -17.10
CA SER A 91 6.69 -7.54 -16.51
C SER A 91 6.55 -7.40 -14.99
N ALA A 92 7.62 -7.00 -14.28
CA ALA A 92 7.58 -6.80 -12.83
C ALA A 92 6.52 -5.76 -12.41
N LEU A 93 6.30 -4.71 -13.22
CA LEU A 93 5.25 -3.73 -12.96
C LEU A 93 3.84 -4.29 -13.20
N ARG A 94 3.69 -5.21 -14.17
CA ARG A 94 2.42 -5.92 -14.43
C ARG A 94 2.11 -6.88 -13.29
N ASP A 95 3.11 -7.59 -12.78
CA ASP A 95 2.96 -8.49 -11.63
C ASP A 95 2.45 -7.72 -10.40
N LEU A 96 2.97 -6.50 -10.16
CA LEU A 96 2.44 -5.62 -9.10
C LEU A 96 0.99 -5.20 -9.35
N GLN A 97 0.66 -4.81 -10.59
CA GLN A 97 -0.69 -4.39 -10.96
C GLN A 97 -1.70 -5.53 -10.76
N GLU A 98 -1.34 -6.75 -11.16
CA GLU A 98 -2.14 -7.94 -10.99
C GLU A 98 -2.29 -8.30 -9.51
N PHE A 99 -1.17 -8.36 -8.77
CA PHE A 99 -1.17 -8.70 -7.35
C PHE A 99 -2.05 -7.77 -6.51
N PHE A 100 -1.92 -6.46 -6.70
CA PHE A 100 -2.76 -5.50 -5.98
C PHE A 100 -4.17 -5.37 -6.57
N GLY A 101 -4.39 -5.86 -7.79
CA GLY A 101 -5.65 -5.67 -8.53
C GLY A 101 -6.07 -4.20 -8.62
N CYS A 102 -5.10 -3.28 -8.67
CA CYS A 102 -5.34 -1.84 -8.75
C CYS A 102 -4.12 -1.12 -9.34
N GLY A 103 -4.23 0.20 -9.51
CA GLY A 103 -3.17 1.01 -10.10
C GLY A 103 -3.16 0.96 -11.62
N LYS A 104 -2.33 1.84 -12.19
CA LYS A 104 -2.18 1.98 -13.65
C LYS A 104 -0.70 2.06 -13.99
N ILE A 105 -0.32 1.46 -15.11
CA ILE A 105 1.02 1.59 -15.67
C ILE A 105 1.04 2.75 -16.66
N PHE A 106 2.00 3.65 -16.49
CA PHE A 106 2.22 4.77 -17.41
C PHE A 106 3.62 4.68 -18.01
N VAL A 107 3.74 5.02 -19.30
CA VAL A 107 5.03 5.21 -19.94
C VAL A 107 5.51 6.65 -19.70
N ASN A 108 6.75 6.80 -19.30
CA ASN A 108 7.46 8.06 -19.27
C ASN A 108 8.44 8.06 -20.45
N ARG A 109 7.94 8.54 -21.60
CA ARG A 109 8.73 8.63 -22.83
C ARG A 109 9.80 9.69 -22.64
N ARG A 110 11.04 9.24 -22.55
CA ARG A 110 12.20 10.12 -22.63
C ARG A 110 12.51 10.37 -24.10
N HIS A 111 12.72 11.63 -24.45
CA HIS A 111 13.04 12.09 -25.81
C HIS A 111 14.52 12.43 -25.98
N ASP A 112 15.34 12.26 -24.94
CA ASP A 112 16.81 12.39 -24.98
C ASP A 112 17.48 11.05 -25.33
N ASN A 113 18.81 11.07 -25.56
CA ASN A 113 19.67 9.95 -26.04
C ASN A 113 19.69 8.67 -25.16
N HIS A 114 18.74 8.49 -24.26
CA HIS A 114 18.55 7.26 -23.52
C HIS A 114 17.88 6.20 -24.39
N ARG A 115 18.50 5.02 -24.45
CA ARG A 115 18.11 3.90 -25.33
C ARG A 115 16.85 3.14 -24.87
N GLU A 116 16.21 3.53 -23.76
CA GLU A 116 15.12 2.75 -23.15
C GLU A 116 14.09 3.65 -22.46
N HIS A 117 12.80 3.37 -22.67
CA HIS A 117 11.72 4.06 -21.98
C HIS A 117 11.60 3.62 -20.51
N LEU A 118 11.13 4.52 -19.66
CA LEU A 118 10.79 4.19 -18.28
C LEU A 118 9.28 3.98 -18.16
N TYR A 119 8.89 3.00 -17.37
CA TYR A 119 7.52 2.72 -17.02
C TYR A 119 7.33 2.88 -15.52
N ARG A 120 6.12 3.28 -15.13
CA ARG A 120 5.75 3.43 -13.73
C ARG A 120 4.42 2.74 -13.43
N PHE A 121 4.41 1.83 -12.48
CA PHE A 121 3.20 1.40 -11.81
C PHE A 121 2.80 2.47 -10.79
N CYS A 122 1.56 2.95 -10.84
CA CYS A 122 1.12 4.09 -10.03
C CYS A 122 -0.28 3.88 -9.47
N VAL A 123 -0.40 4.04 -8.15
CA VAL A 123 -1.67 4.01 -7.40
C VAL A 123 -1.90 5.41 -6.81
N ARG A 124 -2.97 6.07 -7.27
CA ARG A 124 -3.36 7.43 -6.86
C ARG A 124 -4.76 7.52 -6.25
N SER A 125 -5.57 6.48 -6.45
CA SER A 125 -6.90 6.42 -5.84
C SER A 125 -6.72 6.29 -4.33
N VAL A 126 -7.24 7.27 -3.57
CA VAL A 126 -7.20 7.27 -2.10
C VAL A 126 -7.81 5.99 -1.55
N ALA A 127 -8.92 5.51 -2.13
CA ALA A 127 -9.54 4.25 -1.75
C ALA A 127 -8.59 3.06 -1.92
N ASN A 128 -7.96 2.90 -3.10
CA ASN A 128 -6.99 1.80 -3.31
C ASN A 128 -5.75 1.92 -2.41
N LEU A 129 -5.27 3.14 -2.15
CA LEU A 129 -4.15 3.37 -1.24
C LEU A 129 -4.51 2.91 0.18
N ARG A 130 -5.69 3.30 0.67
CA ARG A 130 -6.20 2.99 2.01
C ARG A 130 -6.58 1.51 2.17
N ASP A 131 -7.23 0.92 1.18
CA ASP A 131 -7.85 -0.40 1.29
C ASP A 131 -6.93 -1.55 0.85
N LYS A 132 -5.88 -1.23 0.07
CA LYS A 132 -4.99 -2.25 -0.50
C LYS A 132 -3.53 -2.03 -0.16
N ILE A 133 -3.01 -0.83 -0.42
CA ILE A 133 -1.57 -0.56 -0.28
C ILE A 133 -1.16 -0.45 1.21
N ILE A 134 -1.86 0.36 2.00
CA ILE A 134 -1.56 0.52 3.43
C ILE A 134 -1.63 -0.81 4.19
N PRO A 135 -2.73 -1.59 4.10
CA PRO A 135 -2.84 -2.83 4.86
C PRO A 135 -1.72 -3.82 4.50
N PHE A 136 -1.41 -3.94 3.20
CA PHE A 136 -0.36 -4.83 2.74
C PHE A 136 1.01 -4.51 3.36
N PHE A 137 1.44 -3.26 3.37
CA PHE A 137 2.76 -2.88 3.91
C PHE A 137 2.79 -2.73 5.45
N ARG A 138 1.62 -2.63 6.11
CA ARG A 138 1.52 -2.78 7.57
C ARG A 138 1.71 -4.22 8.01
N GLU A 139 1.09 -5.16 7.30
CA GLU A 139 1.26 -6.60 7.52
C GLU A 139 2.65 -7.08 7.11
N ASN A 140 3.19 -6.52 6.02
CA ASN A 140 4.45 -6.93 5.41
C ASN A 140 5.44 -5.76 5.43
N GLN A 141 6.13 -5.61 6.56
CA GLN A 141 6.95 -4.44 6.83
C GLN A 141 8.14 -4.32 5.88
N LEU A 142 8.29 -3.12 5.31
CA LEU A 142 9.49 -2.68 4.63
C LEU A 142 10.68 -2.68 5.59
N ARG A 143 11.86 -3.04 5.10
CA ARG A 143 13.09 -3.20 5.89
C ARG A 143 14.05 -2.02 5.74
N THR A 144 13.89 -1.21 4.70
CA THR A 144 14.77 -0.06 4.45
C THR A 144 14.24 1.22 5.14
N ALA A 145 14.99 2.32 5.03
CA ALA A 145 14.55 3.64 5.50
C ALA A 145 13.20 4.08 4.92
N LYS A 146 12.78 3.48 3.78
CA LYS A 146 11.48 3.68 3.14
C LYS A 146 10.30 3.31 4.04
N ARG A 147 10.51 2.46 5.05
CA ARG A 147 9.50 2.20 6.09
C ARG A 147 9.05 3.49 6.76
N MET A 148 9.97 4.40 7.08
CA MET A 148 9.63 5.66 7.74
C MET A 148 8.82 6.59 6.82
N ASP A 149 9.12 6.57 5.51
CA ASP A 149 8.33 7.30 4.52
C ASP A 149 6.94 6.69 4.36
N PHE A 150 6.84 5.35 4.37
CA PHE A 150 5.56 4.64 4.36
C PHE A 150 4.69 4.99 5.58
N GLU A 151 5.24 4.99 6.79
CA GLU A 151 4.43 5.32 7.99
C GLU A 151 3.90 6.74 7.94
N LYS A 152 4.71 7.71 7.49
CA LYS A 152 4.27 9.10 7.28
C LYS A 152 3.20 9.19 6.20
N PHE A 153 3.38 8.46 5.11
CA PHE A 153 2.40 8.37 4.02
C PHE A 153 1.06 7.80 4.53
N ALA A 154 1.09 6.73 5.32
CA ALA A 154 -0.09 6.14 5.93
C ALA A 154 -0.77 7.12 6.88
N ARG A 155 -0.01 7.85 7.71
CA ARG A 155 -0.55 8.88 8.60
C ARG A 155 -1.24 10.01 7.83
N ILE A 156 -0.68 10.46 6.71
CA ILE A 156 -1.33 11.47 5.86
C ILE A 156 -2.66 10.95 5.31
N LEU A 157 -2.72 9.67 4.89
CA LEU A 157 -3.96 9.07 4.40
C LEU A 157 -5.03 8.95 5.50
N GLU A 158 -4.65 8.69 6.75
CA GLU A 158 -5.57 8.76 7.90
C GLU A 158 -6.14 10.16 8.10
N LEU A 159 -5.29 11.20 8.08
CA LEU A 159 -5.74 12.60 8.14
C LEU A 159 -6.68 12.96 6.97
N MET A 160 -6.47 12.34 5.81
CA MET A 160 -7.37 12.51 4.67
C MET A 160 -8.72 11.82 4.88
N ASP A 161 -8.75 10.62 5.47
CA ASP A 161 -9.98 9.88 5.81
C ASP A 161 -10.80 10.64 6.88
N GLU A 162 -10.12 11.25 7.86
CA GLU A 162 -10.68 12.19 8.85
C GLU A 162 -11.12 13.54 8.24
N ARG A 163 -10.95 13.74 6.92
CA ARG A 163 -11.26 14.98 6.18
C ARG A 163 -10.50 16.22 6.66
N ARG A 164 -9.39 16.06 7.39
CA ARG A 164 -8.57 17.18 7.90
C ARG A 164 -7.97 18.03 6.77
N HIS A 165 -7.69 17.42 5.62
CA HIS A 165 -7.22 18.11 4.42
C HIS A 165 -8.19 19.15 3.82
N LEU A 166 -9.44 19.21 4.30
CA LEU A 166 -10.44 20.19 3.85
C LEU A 166 -10.38 21.52 4.61
N ASN A 167 -9.50 21.64 5.62
CA ASN A 167 -9.28 22.89 6.35
C ASN A 167 -7.79 23.26 6.39
N SER A 168 -7.49 24.52 6.73
CA SER A 168 -6.14 25.08 6.73
C SER A 168 -5.23 24.40 7.76
N GLU A 169 -5.72 24.18 8.98
CA GLU A 169 -4.93 23.55 10.05
C GLU A 169 -4.49 22.13 9.68
N GLY A 170 -5.40 21.31 9.14
CA GLY A 170 -5.09 19.98 8.68
C GLY A 170 -4.17 19.96 7.45
N LEU A 171 -4.29 20.95 6.55
CA LEU A 171 -3.33 21.11 5.45
C LEU A 171 -1.92 21.45 5.95
N VAL A 172 -1.80 22.30 6.98
CA VAL A 172 -0.51 22.61 7.62
C VAL A 172 0.08 21.36 8.27
N GLU A 173 -0.73 20.58 8.99
CA GLU A 173 -0.31 19.30 9.57
C GLU A 173 0.21 18.33 8.50
N ILE A 174 -0.56 18.12 7.43
CA ILE A 174 -0.17 17.25 6.31
C ILE A 174 1.11 17.76 5.64
N ALA A 175 1.23 19.07 5.41
CA ALA A 175 2.41 19.67 4.80
C ALA A 175 3.68 19.48 5.65
N ASN A 176 3.55 19.63 6.97
CA ASN A 176 4.64 19.42 7.92
C ASN A 176 5.11 17.96 7.94
N ILE A 177 4.21 17.00 7.78
CA ILE A 177 4.59 15.59 7.64
C ILE A 177 5.26 15.37 6.28
N ALA A 178 4.62 15.82 5.19
CA ALA A 178 5.06 15.58 3.81
C ALA A 178 6.47 16.12 3.53
N GLN A 179 6.83 17.30 4.05
CA GLN A 179 8.17 17.87 3.87
C GLN A 179 9.28 17.08 4.57
N THR A 180 8.95 16.18 5.51
CA THR A 180 9.92 15.31 6.16
C THR A 180 10.07 13.96 5.48
N MET A 181 9.29 13.69 4.42
CA MET A 181 9.35 12.46 3.64
C MET A 181 10.41 12.55 2.53
N ASN A 182 10.96 11.40 2.15
CA ASN A 182 11.89 11.24 1.04
C ASN A 182 13.07 12.24 1.13
N ARG A 183 13.29 13.03 0.05
CA ARG A 183 14.37 14.02 -0.05
C ARG A 183 14.17 15.29 0.81
N LYS A 184 13.23 15.27 1.75
CA LYS A 184 12.92 16.37 2.68
C LYS A 184 12.78 17.74 2.00
N LYS A 185 12.00 17.80 0.91
CA LYS A 185 11.81 19.04 0.17
C LYS A 185 10.80 19.94 0.91
N PRO A 186 11.06 21.26 1.00
CA PRO A 186 10.11 22.17 1.61
C PRO A 186 8.79 22.18 0.83
N SER A 187 7.68 22.27 1.56
CA SER A 187 6.35 22.27 0.97
C SER A 187 6.03 23.65 0.40
N ARG A 188 5.76 23.72 -0.91
CA ARG A 188 5.31 24.95 -1.59
C ARG A 188 4.06 25.57 -0.96
N PHE A 189 3.24 24.75 -0.29
CA PHE A 189 2.08 25.23 0.46
C PHE A 189 2.47 26.12 1.64
N LEU A 190 3.49 25.70 2.41
CA LEU A 190 3.98 26.43 3.57
C LEU A 190 4.71 27.72 3.17
N GLU A 191 5.33 27.73 2.00
CA GLU A 191 6.01 28.90 1.43
C GLU A 191 5.06 29.92 0.79
N SER A 192 3.79 29.56 0.57
CA SER A 192 2.85 30.46 -0.09
C SER A 192 2.45 31.62 0.82
N SER A 193 2.45 32.84 0.27
CA SER A 193 2.16 34.08 0.99
C SER A 193 0.77 34.10 1.65
N GLU A 194 -0.17 33.34 1.11
CA GLU A 194 -1.51 33.15 1.67
C GLU A 194 -1.47 32.32 2.97
N THR A 195 -0.68 31.24 2.99
CA THR A 195 -0.52 30.39 4.18
C THR A 195 0.29 31.10 5.27
N THR A 196 1.33 31.85 4.91
CA THR A 196 2.12 32.64 5.88
C THR A 196 1.29 33.70 6.60
N ARG A 197 0.26 34.25 5.94
CA ARG A 197 -0.67 35.23 6.54
C ARG A 197 -1.71 34.60 7.46
N GLN A 198 -1.99 33.30 7.31
CA GLN A 198 -3.03 32.58 8.04
C GLN A 198 -2.49 31.66 9.15
N ALA A 199 -1.19 31.36 9.15
CA ALA A 199 -0.57 30.54 10.18
C ALA A 199 -0.50 31.28 11.52
N PRO A 200 -0.98 30.70 12.65
CA PRO A 200 -0.75 31.28 13.97
C PRO A 200 0.75 31.29 14.25
N ALA A 201 1.29 32.43 14.67
CA ALA A 201 2.70 32.66 14.94
C ALA A 201 3.19 31.75 16.07
N THR A 202 3.60 30.53 15.75
CA THR A 202 4.23 29.62 16.70
C THR A 202 5.72 29.58 16.37
N GLN A 203 6.50 30.38 17.10
CA GLN A 203 7.96 30.31 17.08
C GLN A 203 8.40 28.97 17.68
N VAL A 204 8.90 28.06 16.85
CA VAL A 204 9.72 26.94 17.33
C VAL A 204 11.16 27.44 17.36
N LYS A 205 11.66 27.77 18.56
CA LYS A 205 13.09 27.94 18.79
C LYS A 205 13.75 26.57 18.62
N ILE A 206 14.81 26.55 17.82
CA ILE A 206 15.73 25.43 17.61
C ILE A 206 16.43 25.11 18.93
#